data_AF-A0A0G0TP99-F1
#
_entry.id   AF-A0A0G0TP99-F1
#
_cell.length_a   1.000
_cell.length_b   1.000
_cell.length_c   1.000
_cell.angle_alpha   90.00
_cell.angle_beta   90.00
_cell.angle_gamma   90.00
#
_symmetry.space_group_name_H-M   'P 1'
#
loop_
_entity.id
_entity.type
_entity.pdbx_description
1 polymer ?
#
loop_
_entity_poly.entity_id
_entity_poly.type
_entity_poly.pdbx_seq_one_letter_code
_entity_poly.pdbx_strand_id
1 'polypeptide(L)' 'FIHALWCEDATCEKAIKDETKATTRCLPLDAKEEKGVCIYCGKPAYHRWIFGQSY' A
#
# COMPACT_ATOMS: atom_id res chain seq x y z
N PHE A 1 -10.01 -0.27 7.09
CA PHE A 1 -8.56 -0.03 6.87
C PHE A 1 -7.89 -1.36 6.62
N ILE A 2 -7.15 -1.50 5.52
CA ILE A 2 -6.47 -2.73 5.11
C ILE A 2 -4.97 -2.51 5.22
N HIS A 3 -4.24 -3.48 5.77
CA HIS A 3 -2.78 -3.45 5.80
C HIS A 3 -2.27 -4.27 4.62
N ALA A 4 -1.53 -3.64 3.72
CA ALA A 4 -0.95 -4.33 2.57
C ALA A 4 0.48 -3.83 2.30
N LEU A 5 1.29 -4.70 1.75
CA LEU A 5 2.63 -4.37 1.28
C LEU A 5 2.51 -3.58 -0.03
N TRP A 6 3.11 -2.41 -0.06
CA TRP A 6 3.10 -1.51 -1.22
C TRP A 6 4.51 -1.01 -1.50
N CYS A 7 4.83 -0.89 -2.78
CA CYS A 7 6.16 -0.52 -3.26
C CYS A 7 6.43 1.00 -3.28
N GLU A 8 5.55 1.81 -2.69
CA GLU A 8 5.69 3.27 -2.63
C GLU A 8 5.67 3.97 -4.00
N ASP A 9 5.18 3.26 -5.02
CA ASP A 9 5.12 3.75 -6.40
C ASP A 9 3.78 4.44 -6.67
N ALA A 10 3.84 5.69 -7.12
CA ALA A 10 2.68 6.51 -7.43
C ALA A 10 1.80 5.91 -8.55
N THR A 11 2.38 5.15 -9.48
CA THR A 11 1.59 4.47 -10.53
C THR A 11 0.71 3.38 -9.94
N CYS A 12 1.25 2.63 -8.96
CA CYS A 12 0.52 1.59 -8.26
C CYS A 12 -0.58 2.19 -7.38
N GLU A 13 -0.30 3.30 -6.68
CA GLU A 13 -1.32 3.99 -5.89
C GLU A 13 -2.48 4.49 -6.76
N LYS A 14 -2.18 5.07 -7.92
CA LYS A 14 -3.19 5.56 -8.85
C LYS A 14 -4.07 4.43 -9.37
N ALA A 15 -3.48 3.29 -9.74
CA ALA A 15 -4.23 2.13 -10.19
C ALA A 15 -5.12 1.55 -9.08
N ILE A 16 -4.58 1.38 -7.86
CA ILE A 16 -5.36 0.93 -6.69
C ILE A 16 -6.54 1.89 -6.44
N LYS A 17 -6.31 3.20 -6.54
CA LYS A 17 -7.38 4.21 -6.38
C LYS A 17 -8.43 4.12 -7.48
N ASP A 18 -8.04 3.88 -8.73
CA ASP A 18 -8.98 3.78 -9.85
C ASP A 18 -9.85 2.51 -9.73
N GLU A 19 -9.23 1.37 -9.42
CA GLU A 19 -9.89 0.07 -9.35
C GLU A 19 -10.70 -0.13 -8.06
N THR A 20 -10.17 0.31 -6.92
CA THR A 20 -10.75 0.01 -5.60
C THR A 20 -11.27 1.24 -4.85
N LYS A 21 -11.02 2.46 -5.37
CA LYS A 21 -11.24 3.74 -4.65
C LYS A 21 -10.49 3.86 -3.32
N ALA A 22 -9.58 2.92 -3.02
CA ALA A 22 -8.76 2.96 -1.83
C ALA A 22 -7.49 3.79 -2.10
N THR A 23 -7.05 4.54 -1.09
CA THR A 23 -5.79 5.30 -1.11
C THR A 23 -4.93 4.90 0.08
N THR A 24 -3.62 5.06 -0.07
CA THR A 24 -2.63 4.97 1.01
C THR A 24 -2.90 6.09 2.02
N ARG A 25 -2.94 5.76 3.31
CA ARG A 25 -3.23 6.72 4.39
C ARG A 25 -1.98 7.07 5.16
N CYS A 26 -1.40 6.08 5.84
CA CYS A 26 -0.20 6.25 6.64
C CYS A 26 0.60 4.94 6.67
N LEU A 27 1.91 5.11 6.83
CA LEU A 27 2.79 4.08 7.35
C LEU A 27 2.73 4.15 8.89
N PRO A 28 2.33 3.08 9.60
CA PRO A 28 2.44 3.06 11.04
C PRO A 28 3.91 3.24 11.46
N LEU A 29 4.17 4.13 12.43
CA LEU A 29 5.54 4.37 12.93
C LEU A 29 6.16 3.15 13.62
N ASP A 30 5.33 2.20 14.08
CA ASP A 30 5.75 0.91 14.67
C ASP A 30 5.79 -0.22 13.62
N ALA A 31 5.67 0.10 12.33
CA ALA A 31 5.70 -0.91 11.28
C ALA A 31 7.08 -1.55 11.21
N LYS A 32 7.19 -2.78 11.74
CA LYS A 32 8.37 -3.63 11.54
C LYS A 32 8.64 -3.78 10.05
N GLU A 33 9.90 -3.64 9.67
CA GLU A 33 10.36 -3.90 8.31
C GLU A 33 10.07 -5.36 7.95
N GLU A 34 9.09 -5.56 7.08
CA GLU A 34 8.70 -6.87 6.58
C GLU A 34 8.99 -6.90 5.09
N LYS A 35 9.99 -7.70 4.71
CA LYS A 35 10.32 -7.95 3.31
C LYS A 35 9.22 -8.79 2.70
N GLY A 36 8.46 -8.20 1.79
CA GLY A 36 7.49 -8.90 0.98
C GLY A 36 7.37 -8.30 -0.40
N VAL A 37 6.21 -8.47 -1.03
CA VAL A 37 5.96 -8.04 -2.39
C VAL A 37 4.78 -7.07 -2.42
N CYS A 38 4.83 -6.11 -3.32
CA CYS A 38 3.74 -5.19 -3.54
C CYS A 38 2.51 -5.93 -4.05
N ILE A 39 1.37 -5.66 -3.43
CA ILE A 39 0.07 -6.26 -3.79
C ILE A 39 -0.36 -5.98 -5.24
N TYR A 40 0.18 -4.93 -5.86
CA TYR A 40 -0.18 -4.54 -7.23
C TYR A 40 0.84 -5.03 -8.27
N CYS A 41 2.10 -4.64 -8.14
CA CYS A 41 3.10 -4.86 -9.19
C CYS A 41 4.09 -6.00 -8.90
N GLY A 42 4.03 -6.64 -7.73
CA GLY A 42 4.96 -7.69 -7.33
C GLY A 42 6.40 -7.23 -7.02
N LYS A 43 6.69 -5.91 -7.09
CA LYS A 43 7.98 -5.34 -6.69
C LYS A 43 8.26 -5.59 -5.20
N PRO A 44 9.53 -5.66 -4.77
CA PRO A 44 9.86 -5.79 -3.36
C PRO A 44 9.34 -4.59 -2.56
N ALA A 45 8.70 -4.88 -1.43
CA ALA A 45 8.19 -3.89 -0.48
C ALA A 45 8.70 -4.24 0.91
N TYR A 46 9.04 -3.22 1.70
CA TYR A 46 9.65 -3.39 3.03
C TYR A 46 8.72 -2.98 4.16
N HIS A 47 7.62 -2.32 3.82
CA HIS A 47 6.75 -1.65 4.76
C HIS A 47 5.28 -2.00 4.49
N ARG A 48 4.51 -2.27 5.55
CA ARG A 48 3.06 -2.44 5.46
C ARG A 48 2.38 -1.08 5.52
N TRP A 49 1.74 -0.72 4.43
CA TRP A 49 0.98 0.51 4.29
C TRP A 49 -0.49 0.28 4.63
N ILE A 50 -1.12 1.30 5.22
CA ILE A 50 -2.55 1.29 5.49
C ILE A 50 -3.29 1.87 4.30
N PHE A 51 -4.20 1.07 3.74
CA PHE A 51 -5.14 1.46 2.71
C PHE A 51 -6.52 1.74 3.30
N GLY A 52 -7.18 2.78 2.79
CA GLY A 52 -8.55 3.11 3.16
C GLY A 52 -9.32 3.69 1.98
N GLN A 53 -10.57 3.29 1.83
CA GLN A 53 -11.53 3.94 0.94
C GLN A 53 -12.12 5.15 1.67
N SER A 54 -12.17 6.31 1.00
CA SER A 54 -12.90 7.48 1.49
C SER A 54 -14.27 7.49 0.80
N TYR A 55 -15.32 7.65 1.60
CA TYR A 55 -16.70 7.77 1.13
C TYR A 55 -16.94 9.09 0.39
#